data_AF-A0A1N7ET91-F1
#
_entry.id   AF-A0A1N7ET91-F1
#
_cell.length_a   1.000
_cell.length_b   1.000
_cell.length_c   1.000
_cell.angle_alpha   90.00
_cell.angle_beta   90.00
_cell.angle_gamma   90.00
#
_symmetry.space_group_name_H-M   'P 1'
#
loop_
_entity.id
_entity.type
_entity.pdbx_description
1 polymer ?
#
loop_
_entity_poly.entity_id
_entity_poly.type
_entity_poly.pdbx_seq_one_letter_code
_entity_poly.pdbx_strand_id
1 'polypeptide(L)' 'MTTDHHSHTMQNKEKLATAIGLYILGEISLGKAAERTGVTRWEMEEILQDAGVELRLGPQTKDDLDDEVDVALDIE' A
#
# COMPACT_ATOMS: atom_id res chain seq x y z
N MET A 1 33.51 -7.23 -3.44
CA MET A 1 32.33 -7.92 -2.87
C MET A 1 31.43 -6.82 -2.32
N THR A 2 30.63 -6.17 -3.17
CA THR A 2 29.86 -4.95 -2.83
C THR A 2 28.52 -4.90 -3.56
N THR A 3 28.06 -6.02 -4.13
CA THR A 3 26.87 -6.06 -5.01
C THR A 3 25.56 -6.35 -4.29
N ASP A 4 25.57 -6.80 -3.04
CA ASP A 4 24.35 -7.28 -2.37
C ASP A 4 23.47 -6.14 -1.81
N HIS A 5 24.05 -5.02 -1.37
CA HIS A 5 23.27 -3.95 -0.74
C HIS A 5 22.46 -3.13 -1.76
N HIS A 6 23.01 -2.91 -2.95
CA HIS A 6 22.36 -2.07 -3.98
C HIS A 6 21.09 -2.72 -4.54
N SER A 7 21.10 -4.05 -4.73
CA SER A 7 19.98 -4.79 -5.30
C SER A 7 18.76 -4.78 -4.37
N HIS A 8 18.99 -4.89 -3.06
CA HIS A 8 17.92 -4.92 -2.06
C HIS A 8 17.23 -3.55 -1.90
N THR A 9 17.99 -2.45 -2.02
CA THR A 9 17.42 -1.09 -1.98
C THR A 9 16.58 -0.78 -3.22
N MET A 10 17.02 -1.21 -4.42
CA MET A 10 16.24 -1.03 -5.65
C MET A 10 14.94 -1.83 -5.62
N GLN A 11 14.98 -3.09 -5.18
CA GLN A 11 13.76 -3.91 -5.02
C GLN A 11 12.78 -3.30 -4.01
N ASN A 12 13.26 -2.74 -2.90
CA ASN A 12 12.38 -2.06 -1.95
C ASN A 12 11.71 -0.82 -2.56
N LYS A 13 12.42 -0.06 -3.42
CA LYS A 13 11.84 1.11 -4.11
C LYS A 13 10.79 0.71 -5.15
N GLU A 14 11.04 -0.34 -5.94
CA GLU A 14 10.06 -0.85 -6.90
C GLU A 14 8.79 -1.36 -6.21
N LYS A 15 8.96 -2.09 -5.09
CA LYS A 15 7.85 -2.57 -4.28
C LYS A 15 7.01 -1.41 -3.73
N LEU A 16 7.66 -0.37 -3.23
CA LEU A 16 7.00 0.84 -2.71
C LEU A 16 6.24 1.57 -3.82
N ALA A 17 6.89 1.84 -4.96
CA ALA A 17 6.25 2.50 -6.10
C ALA A 17 5.04 1.73 -6.62
N THR A 18 5.14 0.39 -6.68
CA THR A 18 4.04 -0.48 -7.09
C THR A 18 2.87 -0.41 -6.11
N ALA A 19 3.14 -0.46 -4.81
CA ALA A 19 2.10 -0.37 -3.78
C ALA A 19 1.38 0.99 -3.83
N ILE A 20 2.13 2.09 -3.99
CA ILE A 20 1.56 3.44 -4.14
C ILE A 20 0.67 3.52 -5.40
N GLY A 21 1.15 3.00 -6.54
CA GLY A 21 0.38 3.00 -7.78
C GLY A 21 -0.94 2.24 -7.65
N LEU A 22 -0.93 1.06 -7.05
CA LEU A 22 -2.13 0.26 -6.80
C LEU A 22 -3.11 0.96 -5.85
N TYR A 23 -2.60 1.62 -4.81
CA TYR A 23 -3.44 2.41 -3.90
C TYR A 23 -4.16 3.56 -4.61
N ILE A 24 -3.42 4.32 -5.44
CA ILE A 24 -3.98 5.44 -6.21
C ILE A 24 -5.06 4.97 -7.19
N LEU A 25 -4.84 3.82 -7.83
CA LEU A 25 -5.83 3.20 -8.73
C LEU A 25 -7.03 2.62 -7.96
N GLY A 26 -6.93 2.50 -6.64
CA GLY A 26 -7.97 1.97 -5.79
C GLY A 26 -8.01 0.46 -5.67
N GLU A 27 -7.06 -0.23 -6.30
CA GLU A 27 -6.93 -1.69 -6.36
C GLU A 27 -6.58 -2.32 -5.00
N ILE A 28 -6.00 -1.52 -4.09
CA ILE A 28 -5.69 -1.95 -2.73
C ILE A 28 -5.98 -0.84 -1.71
N SER A 29 -6.32 -1.24 -0.48
CA SER A 29 -6.49 -0.31 0.65
C SER A 29 -5.15 0.23 1.17
N LEU A 30 -5.21 1.31 1.96
CA LEU A 30 -4.03 1.87 2.65
C LEU A 30 -3.33 0.81 3.52
N GLY A 31 -4.11 0.00 4.23
CA GLY A 31 -3.60 -1.10 5.06
C GLY A 31 -2.87 -2.15 4.23
N LYS A 32 -3.42 -2.55 3.07
CA LYS A 32 -2.79 -3.53 2.18
C LYS A 32 -1.51 -2.99 1.53
N ALA A 33 -1.47 -1.70 1.19
CA ALA A 33 -0.25 -1.05 0.71
C ALA A 33 0.86 -1.08 1.78
N ALA A 34 0.51 -0.77 3.03
CA ALA A 34 1.43 -0.82 4.17
C ALA A 34 1.96 -2.25 4.41
N GLU A 35 1.07 -3.24 4.45
CA GLU A 35 1.41 -4.66 4.56
C GLU A 35 2.39 -5.10 3.47
N ARG A 36 2.08 -4.79 2.19
CA ARG A 36 2.94 -5.17 1.06
C ARG A 36 4.33 -4.55 1.15
N THR A 37 4.47 -3.38 1.75
CA THR A 37 5.76 -2.67 1.83
C THR A 37 6.50 -2.90 3.16
N GLY A 38 5.85 -3.55 4.12
CA GLY A 38 6.42 -3.82 5.44
C GLY A 38 6.52 -2.60 6.33
N VAL A 39 5.81 -1.52 6.01
CA VAL A 39 5.70 -0.32 6.83
C VAL A 39 4.39 -0.35 7.61
N THR A 40 4.31 0.47 8.66
CA THR A 40 3.06 0.67 9.38
C THR A 40 2.06 1.46 8.54
N ARG A 41 0.76 1.33 8.87
CA ARG A 41 -0.30 2.12 8.23
C ARG A 41 -0.04 3.64 8.35
N TRP A 42 0.51 4.08 9.48
CA TRP A 42 0.85 5.48 9.72
C TRP A 42 2.01 5.96 8.85
N GLU A 43 3.08 5.16 8.71
CA GLU A 43 4.18 5.49 7.81
C GLU A 43 3.74 5.54 6.34
N MET A 44 2.84 4.64 5.92
CA MET A 44 2.29 4.71 4.57
C MET A 44 1.43 5.97 4.37
N GLU A 45 0.71 6.41 5.40
CA GLU A 45 -0.04 7.68 5.38
C GLU A 45 0.88 8.87 5.12
N GLU A 46 1.99 8.95 5.86
CA GLU A 46 3.02 9.99 5.68
C GLU A 46 3.64 9.95 4.28
N ILE A 47 3.99 8.75 3.79
CA ILE A 47 4.57 8.58 2.44
C ILE A 47 3.63 9.10 1.35
N LEU A 48 2.33 8.81 1.46
CA LEU A 48 1.34 9.25 0.48
C LEU A 48 1.11 10.77 0.55
N GLN A 49 1.04 11.33 1.77
CA GLN A 49 0.93 12.77 1.97
C GLN A 49 2.15 13.53 1.41
N ASP A 50 3.36 13.04 1.66
CA ASP A 50 4.60 13.60 1.13
C ASP A 50 4.67 13.52 -0.40
N ALA A 51 4.05 12.49 -0.99
CA ALA A 51 3.89 12.34 -2.43
C ALA A 51 2.75 13.20 -3.03
N GLY A 52 2.02 13.95 -2.20
CA GLY A 52 0.88 14.78 -2.63
C GLY A 52 -0.36 13.97 -3.02
N VAL A 53 -0.46 12.72 -2.56
CA VAL A 53 -1.61 11.84 -2.81
C VAL A 53 -2.70 12.12 -1.78
N GLU A 54 -3.91 12.38 -2.25
CA GLU A 54 -5.08 12.53 -1.38
C GLU A 54 -5.45 11.18 -0.76
N LEU A 55 -5.65 11.17 0.56
CA LEU A 55 -5.97 9.95 1.29
C LEU A 55 -7.45 9.60 1.13
N ARG A 56 -7.71 8.41 0.61
CA ARG A 56 -9.03 7.78 0.67
C ARG A 56 -9.24 7.20 2.06
N LEU A 57 -10.06 7.87 2.87
CA LEU A 57 -10.40 7.43 4.22
C LEU A 57 -11.72 6.65 4.19
N GLY A 58 -11.59 5.33 4.35
CA GLY A 58 -12.71 4.39 4.35
C GLY A 58 -13.26 4.07 2.95
N PRO A 59 -14.14 3.05 2.86
CA PRO A 59 -14.75 2.64 1.61
C PRO A 59 -15.61 3.76 1.02
N GLN A 60 -15.46 4.01 -0.29
CA GLN A 60 -16.21 5.05 -1.00
C GLN A 60 -17.50 4.48 -1.60
N THR A 61 -17.54 3.17 -1.81
CA THR A 61 -18.70 2.43 -2.30
C THR A 61 -19.08 1.28 -1.36
N LYS A 62 -20.22 0.64 -1.61
CA LYS A 62 -20.59 -0.59 -0.89
C LYS A 62 -19.70 -1.76 -1.29
N ASP A 63 -19.34 -1.84 -2.56
CA ASP A 63 -18.46 -2.87 -3.08
C ASP A 63 -17.08 -2.77 -2.39
N ASP A 64 -16.54 -1.55 -2.24
CA ASP A 64 -15.30 -1.31 -1.47
C ASP A 64 -15.40 -1.79 -0.01
N LEU A 65 -16.58 -1.63 0.61
CA LEU A 65 -16.83 -2.05 1.98
C LEU A 65 -16.90 -3.58 2.09
N ASP A 66 -17.57 -4.22 1.14
CA ASP A 66 -17.69 -5.68 1.09
C ASP A 66 -16.30 -6.31 0.88
N ASP A 67 -15.47 -5.74 -0.01
CA ASP A 67 -14.07 -6.14 -0.19
C ASP A 67 -13.23 -6.01 1.11
N GLU A 68 -13.43 -4.92 1.88
CA GLU A 68 -12.75 -4.75 3.17
C GLU A 68 -13.19 -5.78 4.22
N VAL A 69 -14.47 -6.18 4.20
CA VAL A 69 -15.02 -7.21 5.09
C VAL A 69 -14.45 -8.59 4.75
N ASP A 70 -14.41 -8.95 3.47
CA ASP A 70 -13.88 -10.24 3.02
C ASP A 70 -12.42 -10.42 3.42
N VAL A 71 -11.59 -9.37 3.24
CA VAL A 71 -10.19 -9.37 3.70
C VAL A 71 -10.08 -9.49 5.22
N ALA A 72 -10.94 -8.80 5.99
CA ALA A 72 -10.90 -8.85 7.45
C ALA A 72 -11.36 -10.20 8.02
N LEU A 73 -12.25 -10.89 7.31
CA LEU A 73 -12.78 -12.19 7.69
C LEU A 73 -11.99 -13.37 7.10
N ASP A 74 -10.99 -13.11 6.26
CA ASP A 74 -10.20 -14.12 5.54
C ASP A 74 -11.08 -15.02 4.67
N ILE A 75 -12.03 -14.40 3.97
CA ILE A 75 -12.96 -15.07 3.05
C ILE A 75 -12.46 -14.77 1.63
N GLU A 76 -11.95 -15.79 0.92
CA GLU A 76 -11.56 -15.75 -0.51
C GLU A 76 -12.63 -16.36 -1.42
#